data_AF-A0A9E4F7L4-F1
#
_entry.id   AF-A0A9E4F7L4-F1
#
_cell.length_a   1.000
_cell.length_b   1.000
_cell.length_c   1.000
_cell.angle_alpha   90.00
_cell.angle_beta   90.00
_cell.angle_gamma   90.00
#
_symmetry.space_group_name_H-M   'P 1'
#
loop_
_entity.id
_entity.type
_entity.pdbx_description
1 polymer ?
#
loop_
_entity_poly.entity_id
_entity_poly.type
_entity_poly.pdbx_seq_one_letter_code
_entity_poly.pdbx_strand_id
1 'polypeptide(L)' 'MQEYWIVDLTNRIVWVMLLRDGTLVEQGIYGQGDTVTSTTLEGFSVSLDEVFGGEWHT' A
#
# COMPACT_ATOMS: atom_id res chain seq x y z
N MET A 1 -10.09 5.37 -12.29
CA MET A 1 -10.30 4.67 -11.00
C MET A 1 -9.19 5.14 -10.06
N GLN A 2 -9.52 5.55 -8.84
CA GLN A 2 -8.55 6.11 -7.91
C GLN A 2 -8.22 5.10 -6.81
N GLU A 3 -6.93 4.92 -6.54
CA GLU A 3 -6.40 4.01 -5.53
C GLU A 3 -5.67 4.80 -4.46
N TYR A 4 -5.88 4.40 -3.20
CA TYR A 4 -5.32 5.05 -2.03
C TYR A 4 -4.53 4.03 -1.22
N TRP A 5 -3.33 4.42 -0.84
CA TRP A 5 -2.40 3.62 -0.05
C TRP A 5 -2.14 4.37 1.26
N ILE A 6 -2.57 3.80 2.38
CA ILE A 6 -2.29 4.33 3.71
C ILE A 6 -1.17 3.50 4.30
N VAL A 7 -0.06 4.16 4.65
CA VAL A 7 1.08 3.51 5.30
C VAL A 7 1.04 3.80 6.79
N ASP A 8 0.96 2.75 7.60
CA ASP A 8 1.13 2.82 9.05
C ASP A 8 2.51 2.24 9.40
N LEU A 9 3.45 3.14 9.70
CA LEU A 9 4.83 2.78 10.04
C LEU A 9 4.95 2.15 11.44
N THR A 10 4.02 2.44 12.35
CA THR A 10 4.03 1.89 13.71
C THR A 10 3.64 0.43 13.69
N ASN A 11 2.54 0.10 13.01
CA ASN A 11 2.05 -1.27 12.89
C ASN A 11 2.69 -2.04 11.72
N ARG A 12 3.49 -1.36 10.89
CA ARG A 12 4.14 -1.91 9.69
C ARG A 12 3.13 -2.55 8.74
N ILE A 13 2.07 -1.80 8.44
CA ILE A 13 1.05 -2.21 7.50
C ILE A 13 0.82 -1.16 6.41
N VAL A 14 0.40 -1.63 5.25
CA VAL A 14 -0.13 -0.82 4.16
C VAL A 14 -1.56 -1.23 3.90
N TRP A 15 -2.48 -0.27 3.99
CA TRP A 15 -3.89 -0.46 3.67
C TRP A 15 -4.20 0.13 2.30
N VAL A 16 -4.64 -0.73 1.37
CA VAL A 16 -4.98 -0.33 0.00
C VAL A 16 -6.50 -0.26 -0.15
N MET A 17 -6.98 0.83 -0.75
CA MET A 17 -8.40 1.08 -1.01
C MET A 17 -8.62 1.62 -2.42
N LEU A 18 -9.78 1.32 -3.00
CA LEU A 18 -10.24 1.91 -4.25
C LEU A 18 -11.44 2.80 -4.01
N LEU A 19 -11.46 3.97 -4.64
CA LEU A 19 -12.68 4.78 -4.73
C LEU A 19 -13.58 4.24 -5.85
N ARG A 20 -14.73 3.69 -5.47
CA ARG A 20 -15.77 3.19 -6.36
C ARG A 20 -17.08 3.89 -6.02
N ASP A 21 -17.68 4.55 -7.02
CA ASP A 21 -18.96 5.25 -6.88
C ASP A 21 -19.02 6.21 -5.67
N GLY A 22 -17.92 6.93 -5.43
CA GLY A 22 -17.80 7.87 -4.31
C GLY A 22 -17.53 7.24 -2.94
N THR A 23 -17.37 5.93 -2.85
CA THR A 23 -17.08 5.19 -1.61
C THR A 23 -15.70 4.53 -1.65
N LEU A 24 -14.96 4.60 -0.55
CA LEU A 24 -13.69 3.87 -0.39
C LEU A 24 -13.97 2.40 -0.06
N VAL A 25 -13.47 1.51 -0.91
CA VAL A 25 -13.61 0.06 -0.77
C VAL A 25 -12.23 -0.53 -0.50
N GLU A 26 -12.08 -1.20 0.63
CA GLU A 26 -10.85 -1.92 0.99
C GLU A 26 -10.50 -2.98 -0.07
N GLN A 27 -9.24 -2.98 -0.49
CA GLN A 27 -8.65 -4.03 -1.33
C GLN A 27 -7.79 -4.99 -0.52
N GLY A 28 -7.21 -4.53 0.60
CA GLY A 28 -6.49 -5.38 1.55
C GLY A 28 -5.58 -4.59 2.47
N ILE A 29 -5.16 -5.25 3.55
CA ILE A 29 -4.15 -4.76 4.49
C ILE A 29 -2.98 -5.73 4.42
N TYR A 30 -1.80 -5.19 4.13
CA TYR A 30 -0.59 -5.94 3.83
C TYR A 30 0.51 -5.56 4.83
N GLY A 31 1.39 -6.51 5.16
CA GLY A 31 2.44 -6.35 6.15
C GLY A 31 3.84 -6.42 5.55
N GLN A 32 4.84 -6.26 6.41
CA GLN A 32 6.23 -6.50 6.05
C GLN A 32 6.41 -7.92 5.44
N GLY A 33 7.24 -8.03 4.39
CA GLY A 33 7.43 -9.25 3.60
C GLY A 33 6.49 -9.39 2.40
N ASP A 34 5.38 -8.64 2.36
CA ASP A 34 4.46 -8.68 1.22
C ASP A 34 4.99 -7.85 0.04
N THR A 35 4.57 -8.22 -1.17
CA THR A 35 4.65 -7.36 -2.35
C THR A 35 3.24 -7.00 -2.77
N VAL A 36 2.96 -5.70 -2.89
CA VAL A 36 1.63 -5.19 -3.26
C VAL A 36 1.69 -4.60 -4.65
N THR A 37 0.81 -5.07 -5.53
CA THR A 37 0.67 -4.59 -6.91
C THR A 37 -0.51 -3.63 -7.01
N SER A 38 -0.33 -2.48 -7.65
CA SER A 38 -1.44 -1.54 -7.89
C SER A 38 -2.46 -2.16 -8.83
N THR A 39 -3.73 -2.03 -8.49
CA THR A 39 -4.84 -2.43 -9.36
C THR A 39 -5.07 -1.39 -10.46
N THR A 40 -4.72 -0.12 -10.21
CA THR A 40 -4.98 0.99 -11.15
C THR A 40 -3.80 1.39 -12.00
N LEU A 41 -2.57 1.11 -11.55
CA LEU A 41 -1.35 1.45 -12.26
C LEU A 41 -0.67 0.17 -12.74
N GLU A 42 -0.89 -0.15 -14.02
CA GLU A 42 -0.38 -1.37 -14.63
C GLU A 42 1.15 -1.48 -14.50
N GLY A 43 1.62 -2.66 -14.10
CA GLY A 43 3.04 -2.95 -13.92
C GLY A 43 3.67 -2.37 -12.65
N PHE A 44 2.93 -1.58 -11.85
CA PHE A 44 3.46 -1.02 -10.62
C PHE A 44 3.29 -1.98 -9.44
N SER A 45 4.39 -2.33 -8.78
CA SER A 45 4.42 -3.13 -7.55
C SER A 45 5.44 -2.57 -6.58
N VAL A 46 5.18 -2.74 -5.28
CA VAL A 46 6.06 -2.30 -4.20
C VAL A 46 6.31 -3.45 -3.25
N SER A 47 7.57 -3.72 -2.93
CA SER A 47 7.96 -4.60 -1.83
C SER A 47 7.83 -3.85 -0.51
N LEU A 48 7.08 -4.40 0.45
CA LEU A 48 6.91 -3.76 1.76
C LEU A 48 8.13 -3.92 2.67
N ASP A 49 9.06 -4.82 2.35
CA ASP A 49 10.37 -4.85 2.99
C ASP A 49 11.18 -3.58 2.70
N GLU A 50 11.06 -2.99 1.51
CA GLU A 50 11.74 -1.73 1.18
C GLU A 50 11.07 -0.54 1.90
N VAL A 51 9.74 -0.55 1.99
CA VAL A 51 8.95 0.48 2.66
C VAL A 51 9.25 0.55 4.17
N PHE A 52 9.39 -0.61 4.82
CA PHE A 52 9.65 -0.68 6.27
C PHE A 52 11.12 -0.90 6.65
N GLY A 53 11.98 -1.22 5.69
CA GLY A 53 13.39 -1.53 5.91
C GLY A 53 14.35 -0.35 5.75
N GLY A 54 13.87 0.82 5.30
CA GLY A 54 14.73 2.00 5.14
C GLY A 54 15.27 2.53 6.46
N GLU A 55 16.60 2.58 6.60
CA GLU A 55 17.24 3.55 7.50
C GLU A 55 16.97 4.94 6.93
N TRP A 56 16.00 5.65 7.51
CA TRP A 56 15.74 7.04 7.16
C TRP A 56 16.91 7.90 7.64
N HIS A 57 17.92 8.10 6.80
CA HIS A 57 18.96 9.09 7.06
C HIS A 57 18.28 10.46 7.22
N THR A 58 18.27 10.94 8.46
CA THR A 58 17.77 12.26 8.86
C THR A 58 18.86 13.30 8.70
#